data_AF-A0A519K1M0-F1
#
_entry.id   AF-A0A519K1M0-F1
#
_cell.length_a   1.000
_cell.length_b   1.000
_cell.length_c   1.000
_cell.angle_alpha   90.00
_cell.angle_beta   90.00
_cell.angle_gamma   90.00
#
_symmetry.space_group_name_H-M   'P 1'
#
loop_
_entity.id
_entity.type
_entity.pdbx_description
1 polymer ?
#
loop_
_entity_poly.entity_id
_entity_poly.type
_entity_poly.pdbx_seq_one_letter_code
_entity_poly.pdbx_strand_id
1 'polypeptide(L)'
;MDRRALLGLAAVATAAVATPAAASGGGGGSSGSSYLGLPTVTGNVRRPGGALGVMTVEIGVDTPDAALRTRVAQSAPRLRAAYAQVVQQQAAILRPGSAPDIERLVTALQTATNTVMGRAGARLLIGTVMVV
;
A
#
# COMPACT_ATOMS: atom_id res chain seq x y z
N MET A 1 25.56 -36.50 -38.81
CA MET A 1 25.74 -35.19 -38.15
C MET A 1 25.30 -34.12 -39.14
N ASP A 2 24.00 -33.88 -39.23
CA ASP A 2 23.43 -32.89 -40.15
C ASP A 2 23.24 -31.57 -39.42
N ARG A 3 24.31 -30.75 -39.47
CA ARG A 3 24.47 -29.48 -38.75
C ARG A 3 23.66 -28.32 -39.36
N ARG A 4 22.74 -28.61 -40.28
CA ARG A 4 22.07 -27.61 -41.13
C ARG A 4 20.56 -27.47 -40.92
N ALA A 5 19.98 -28.23 -40.00
CA ALA A 5 18.54 -28.15 -39.71
C ALA A 5 18.15 -27.07 -38.66
N LEU A 6 19.12 -26.32 -38.10
CA LEU A 6 18.89 -25.43 -36.95
C LEU A 6 18.88 -23.92 -37.27
N LEU A 7 18.67 -23.52 -38.53
CA LEU A 7 18.67 -22.10 -38.93
C LEU A 7 17.35 -21.65 -39.58
N GLY A 8 16.22 -22.23 -39.16
CA GLY A 8 14.93 -22.01 -39.84
C GLY A 8 13.72 -21.72 -38.96
N LEU A 9 13.86 -21.55 -37.64
CA LEU A 9 12.70 -21.30 -36.78
C LEU A 9 12.70 -19.90 -36.18
N ALA A 10 11.92 -19.05 -36.85
CA ALA A 10 11.00 -18.11 -36.22
C ALA A 10 11.64 -16.98 -35.40
N ALA A 11 12.00 -15.93 -36.13
CA ALA A 11 11.67 -14.58 -35.69
C ALA A 11 10.16 -14.53 -35.33
N VAL A 12 9.84 -14.57 -34.03
CA VAL A 12 8.58 -14.08 -33.50
C VAL A 12 8.91 -13.16 -32.34
N ALA A 13 8.81 -11.87 -32.65
CA ALA A 13 8.77 -10.81 -31.69
C ALA A 13 7.57 -11.00 -30.76
N THR A 14 7.83 -11.04 -29.45
CA THR A 14 6.94 -10.42 -28.46
C THR A 14 7.82 -9.86 -27.36
N ALA A 15 8.22 -8.60 -27.55
CA ALA A 15 8.64 -7.76 -26.44
C ALA A 15 7.48 -7.72 -25.44
N ALA A 16 7.60 -8.46 -24.34
CA ALA A 16 6.72 -8.34 -23.19
C ALA A 16 7.00 -6.98 -22.56
N VAL A 17 6.35 -5.94 -23.10
CA VAL A 17 6.27 -4.64 -22.45
C VAL A 17 5.43 -4.88 -21.21
N ALA A 18 6.10 -5.07 -20.07
CA ALA A 18 5.50 -5.00 -18.77
C ALA A 18 5.01 -3.56 -18.57
N THR A 19 3.78 -3.28 -19.02
CA THR A 19 3.08 -2.05 -18.69
C THR A 19 2.84 -2.10 -17.17
N PRO A 20 3.39 -1.16 -16.39
CA PRO A 20 3.04 -1.08 -14.98
C PRO A 20 1.55 -0.79 -14.92
N ALA A 21 0.79 -1.70 -14.32
CA ALA A 21 -0.61 -1.49 -13.99
C ALA A 21 -0.68 -0.31 -13.00
N ALA A 22 -0.95 0.88 -13.52
CA ALA A 22 -1.28 2.04 -12.70
C ALA A 22 -2.69 1.82 -12.14
N ALA A 23 -2.77 1.14 -11.00
CA ALA A 23 -3.97 1.14 -10.19
C ALA A 23 -4.18 2.56 -9.67
N SER A 24 -5.00 3.36 -10.35
CA SER A 24 -5.53 4.60 -9.80
C SER A 24 -6.50 4.21 -8.69
N GLY A 25 -5.95 4.01 -7.48
CA GLY A 25 -6.72 3.84 -6.25
C GLY A 25 -7.67 5.02 -6.13
N GLY A 26 -8.94 4.77 -6.41
CA GLY A 26 -10.01 5.75 -6.36
C GLY A 26 -10.08 6.31 -4.96
N GLY A 27 -9.64 7.56 -4.81
CA GLY A 27 -9.83 8.33 -3.59
C GLY A 27 -11.33 8.56 -3.42
N GLY A 28 -11.95 7.82 -2.51
CA GLY A 28 -13.26 8.13 -1.98
C GLY A 28 -13.20 9.51 -1.33
N GLY A 29 -13.64 10.52 -2.06
CA GLY A 29 -13.86 11.85 -1.52
C GLY A 29 -15.16 11.88 -0.73
N SER A 30 -15.09 12.27 0.54
CA SER A 30 -16.20 12.99 1.18
C SER A 30 -15.68 14.03 2.17
N SER A 31 -15.82 15.30 1.77
CA SER A 31 -16.57 16.35 2.47
C SER A 31 -16.26 16.60 3.95
N GLY A 32 -15.01 16.95 4.22
CA GLY A 32 -14.64 17.83 5.33
C GLY A 32 -13.36 18.52 4.90
N SER A 33 -13.26 19.85 5.06
CA SER A 33 -12.07 20.62 4.64
C SER A 33 -10.75 20.10 5.25
N SER A 34 -10.83 19.21 6.23
CA SER A 34 -9.75 18.60 7.00
C SER A 34 -9.30 17.21 6.55
N TYR A 35 -10.08 16.49 5.73
CA TYR A 35 -9.81 15.08 5.38
C TYR A 35 -8.99 14.93 4.10
N LEU A 36 -7.92 14.13 4.15
CA LEU A 36 -7.14 13.72 2.99
C LEU A 36 -7.18 12.18 2.84
N GLY A 37 -7.89 11.69 1.83
CA GLY A 37 -7.85 10.29 1.44
C GLY A 37 -6.50 9.92 0.82
N LEU A 38 -5.91 8.82 1.27
CA LEU A 38 -4.69 8.27 0.69
C LEU A 38 -5.01 7.00 -0.10
N PRO A 39 -4.19 6.64 -1.11
CA PRO A 39 -4.41 5.41 -1.84
C PRO A 39 -4.31 4.20 -0.92
N THR A 40 -5.05 3.15 -1.25
CA THR A 40 -5.04 1.88 -0.56
C THR A 40 -3.63 1.26 -0.56
N VAL A 41 -3.24 0.68 0.56
CA VAL A 41 -1.91 0.08 0.76
C VAL A 41 -2.04 -1.43 0.87
N THR A 42 -1.19 -2.16 0.16
CA THR A 42 -1.22 -3.64 0.14
C THR A 42 0.04 -4.25 0.75
N GLY A 43 -0.10 -5.36 1.46
CA GLY A 43 0.99 -6.17 1.99
C GLY A 43 0.75 -7.66 1.76
N ASN A 44 1.82 -8.45 1.63
CA ASN A 44 1.72 -9.89 1.39
C ASN A 44 1.62 -10.65 2.73
N VAL A 45 0.62 -11.53 2.84
CA VAL A 45 0.43 -12.40 4.01
C VAL A 45 0.65 -13.87 3.65
N ARG A 46 0.90 -14.71 4.66
CA ARG A 46 0.89 -16.16 4.50
C ARG A 46 -0.49 -16.73 4.86
N ARG A 47 -1.08 -17.47 3.92
CA ARG A 47 -2.38 -18.11 4.08
C ARG A 47 -2.22 -19.51 4.71
N PRO A 48 -3.25 -20.05 5.38
CA PRO A 48 -3.28 -21.48 5.71
C PRO A 48 -2.97 -22.32 4.46
N GLY A 49 -2.03 -23.26 4.56
CA GLY A 49 -1.52 -24.02 3.41
C GLY A 49 -0.31 -23.41 2.70
N GLY A 50 0.24 -22.28 3.17
CA GLY A 50 1.54 -21.75 2.75
C GLY A 50 1.52 -20.85 1.51
N ALA A 51 0.38 -20.77 0.81
CA ALA A 51 0.17 -19.85 -0.30
C ALA A 51 0.26 -18.38 0.15
N LEU A 52 0.55 -17.48 -0.79
CA LEU A 52 0.52 -16.05 -0.55
C LEU A 52 -0.93 -15.52 -0.62
N GLY A 53 -1.24 -14.58 0.26
CA GLY A 53 -2.45 -13.77 0.23
C GLY A 53 -2.11 -12.29 0.26
N VAL A 54 -3.13 -11.44 0.14
CA VAL A 54 -2.97 -9.99 0.11
C VAL A 54 -3.78 -9.36 1.24
N MET A 55 -3.11 -8.56 2.05
CA MET A 55 -3.75 -7.65 3.00
C MET A 55 -3.86 -6.27 2.36
N THR A 56 -5.08 -5.75 2.27
CA THR A 56 -5.41 -4.43 1.71
C THR A 56 -5.90 -3.54 2.83
N VAL A 57 -5.33 -2.34 2.95
CA VAL A 57 -5.64 -1.36 3.99
C VAL A 57 -5.97 -0.02 3.34
N GLU A 58 -7.18 0.47 3.57
CA GLU A 58 -7.60 1.81 3.16
C GLU A 58 -7.31 2.81 4.27
N ILE A 59 -6.61 3.89 3.92
CA ILE A 59 -6.07 4.85 4.89
C ILE A 59 -6.46 6.27 4.49
N GLY A 60 -6.85 7.07 5.48
CA GLY A 60 -7.02 8.51 5.38
C GLY A 60 -6.26 9.23 6.47
N VAL A 61 -6.05 10.53 6.29
CA VAL A 61 -5.47 11.40 7.33
C VAL A 61 -6.41 12.59 7.53
N ASP A 62 -6.88 12.77 8.76
CA ASP A 62 -7.62 13.96 9.17
C ASP A 62 -6.68 14.99 9.78
N THR A 63 -6.75 16.22 9.28
CA THR A 63 -5.89 17.33 9.67
C THR A 63 -6.70 18.61 9.80
N PRO A 64 -7.10 18.99 11.02
CA PRO A 64 -7.96 20.16 11.24
C PRO A 64 -7.25 21.49 10.93
N ASP A 65 -5.94 21.58 11.13
CA ASP A 65 -5.13 22.78 10.84
C ASP A 65 -4.77 22.89 9.35
N ALA A 66 -5.05 24.05 8.75
CA ALA A 66 -4.75 24.35 7.35
C ALA A 66 -3.25 24.32 7.04
N ALA A 67 -2.38 24.78 7.95
CA ALA A 67 -0.94 24.78 7.73
C ALA A 67 -0.36 23.36 7.76
N LEU A 68 -0.81 22.54 8.70
CA LEU A 68 -0.52 21.11 8.71
C LEU A 68 -1.00 20.41 7.43
N ARG A 69 -2.18 20.74 6.93
CA ARG A 69 -2.76 20.09 5.75
C ARG A 69 -1.92 20.28 4.50
N THR A 70 -1.42 21.49 4.27
CA THR A 70 -0.49 21.77 3.16
C THR A 70 0.77 20.93 3.27
N ARG A 71 1.31 20.77 4.49
CA ARG A 71 2.50 19.93 4.73
C ARG A 71 2.22 18.45 4.54
N VAL A 72 1.05 17.97 4.95
CA VAL A 72 0.59 16.59 4.70
C VAL A 72 0.48 16.34 3.19
N ALA A 73 -0.12 17.26 2.44
CA ALA A 73 -0.22 17.17 0.99
C ALA A 73 1.17 17.14 0.32
N GLN A 74 2.09 18.02 0.73
CA GLN A 74 3.48 18.04 0.25
C GLN A 74 4.26 16.77 0.62
N SER A 75 3.93 16.16 1.76
CA SER A 75 4.60 14.96 2.27
C SER A 75 3.89 13.66 1.87
N ALA A 76 2.85 13.73 1.02
CA ALA A 76 2.05 12.56 0.64
C ALA A 76 2.89 11.39 0.08
N PRO A 77 3.92 11.59 -0.76
CA PRO A 77 4.77 10.48 -1.23
C PRO A 77 5.54 9.79 -0.09
N ARG A 78 6.00 10.56 0.90
CA ARG A 78 6.73 10.03 2.06
C ARG A 78 5.80 9.26 3.00
N LEU A 79 4.60 9.79 3.24
CA LEU A 79 3.57 9.10 4.00
C LEU A 79 3.20 7.76 3.36
N ARG A 80 3.00 7.74 2.02
CA ARG A 80 2.72 6.51 1.28
C ARG A 80 3.82 5.46 1.46
N ALA A 81 5.08 5.87 1.34
CA ALA A 81 6.21 4.97 1.55
C ALA A 81 6.25 4.41 2.99
N ALA A 82 6.06 5.27 3.99
CA ALA A 82 6.04 4.86 5.39
C ALA A 82 4.88 3.89 5.69
N TYR A 83 3.68 4.15 5.17
CA TYR A 83 2.53 3.27 5.36
C TYR A 83 2.72 1.93 4.64
N ALA A 84 3.27 1.94 3.42
CA ALA A 84 3.62 0.71 2.72
C ALA A 84 4.56 -0.16 3.54
N GLN A 85 5.60 0.44 4.12
CA GLN A 85 6.54 -0.28 4.99
C GLN A 85 5.85 -0.88 6.22
N VAL A 86 5.01 -0.11 6.91
CA VAL A 86 4.28 -0.58 8.11
C VAL A 86 3.32 -1.71 7.76
N VAL A 87 2.53 -1.56 6.69
CA VAL A 87 1.58 -2.59 6.24
C VAL A 87 2.30 -3.87 5.84
N GLN A 88 3.43 -3.77 5.13
CA GLN A 88 4.25 -4.94 4.78
C GLN A 88 4.79 -5.65 6.03
N GLN A 89 5.28 -4.90 7.02
CA GLN A 89 5.77 -5.49 8.27
C GLN A 89 4.66 -6.19 9.06
N GLN A 90 3.48 -5.56 9.17
CA GLN A 90 2.33 -6.15 9.85
C GLN A 90 1.79 -7.38 9.10
N ALA A 91 1.79 -7.34 7.77
CA ALA A 91 1.40 -8.49 6.94
C ALA A 91 2.36 -9.68 7.12
N ALA A 92 3.67 -9.41 7.20
CA ALA A 92 4.69 -10.44 7.33
C ALA A 92 4.64 -11.22 8.66
N ILE A 93 4.17 -10.57 9.73
CA ILE A 93 4.08 -11.16 11.08
C ILE A 93 2.68 -11.71 11.39
N LEU A 94 1.71 -11.54 10.48
CA LEU A 94 0.37 -12.05 10.63
C LEU A 94 0.38 -13.59 10.60
N ARG A 95 -0.29 -14.22 11.57
CA ARG A 95 -0.38 -15.69 11.59
C ARG A 95 -1.33 -16.17 10.50
N PRO A 96 -1.02 -17.30 9.84
CA PRO A 96 -1.93 -17.87 8.84
C PRO A 96 -3.31 -18.14 9.43
N GLY A 97 -4.35 -17.56 8.83
CA GLY A 97 -5.74 -17.76 9.23
C GLY A 97 -6.19 -16.93 10.44
N SER A 98 -5.31 -16.10 11.03
CA SER A 98 -5.71 -15.15 12.06
C SER A 98 -6.18 -13.83 11.45
N ALA A 99 -7.17 -13.18 12.07
CA ALA A 99 -7.53 -11.81 11.75
C ALA A 99 -6.37 -10.84 12.07
N PRO A 100 -6.21 -9.76 11.29
CA PRO A 100 -5.23 -8.73 11.57
C PRO A 100 -5.53 -7.99 12.88
N ASP A 101 -4.49 -7.73 13.67
CA ASP A 101 -4.56 -6.93 14.88
C ASP A 101 -4.65 -5.44 14.51
N ILE A 102 -5.86 -4.90 14.59
CA ILE A 102 -6.16 -3.52 14.18
C ILE A 102 -5.58 -2.50 15.15
N GLU A 103 -5.56 -2.77 16.46
CA GLU A 103 -5.03 -1.82 17.45
C GLU A 103 -3.54 -1.61 17.26
N ARG A 104 -2.80 -2.70 17.03
CA ARG A 104 -1.38 -2.64 16.71
C ARG A 104 -1.12 -1.93 15.38
N LEU A 105 -1.94 -2.21 14.36
CA LEU A 105 -1.83 -1.56 13.05
C LEU A 105 -2.05 -0.04 13.15
N VAL A 106 -3.10 0.39 13.84
CA VAL A 106 -3.41 1.81 14.09
C VAL A 106 -2.25 2.50 14.81
N THR A 107 -1.72 1.87 15.86
CA THR A 107 -0.62 2.43 16.65
C THR A 107 0.64 2.60 15.81
N ALA A 108 0.99 1.58 15.01
CA ALA A 108 2.15 1.61 14.13
C ALA A 108 2.02 2.68 13.03
N LEU A 109 0.86 2.75 12.37
CA LEU A 109 0.59 3.73 11.31
C LEU A 109 0.52 5.17 11.85
N GLN A 110 -0.08 5.38 13.03
CA GLN A 110 -0.09 6.70 13.68
C GLN A 110 1.32 7.14 14.08
N THR A 111 2.14 6.21 14.58
CA THR A 111 3.56 6.47 14.88
C THR A 111 4.31 6.89 13.62
N ALA A 112 4.15 6.15 12.51
CA ALA A 112 4.74 6.51 11.22
C ALA A 112 4.27 7.89 10.74
N THR A 113 2.98 8.22 10.91
CA THR A 113 2.42 9.55 10.60
C THR A 113 3.14 10.64 11.38
N ASN A 114 3.30 10.45 12.70
CA ASN A 114 3.97 11.39 13.57
C ASN A 114 5.45 11.55 13.21
N THR A 115 6.15 10.46 12.84
CA THR A 115 7.55 10.51 12.40
C THR A 115 7.71 11.31 11.10
N VAL A 116 6.85 11.09 10.10
CA VAL A 116 6.93 11.82 8.82
C VAL A 116 6.57 13.30 9.01
N MET A 117 5.59 13.61 9.87
CA MET A 117 5.21 14.99 10.17
C MET A 117 6.18 15.68 11.14
N GLY A 118 6.98 14.97 11.92
CA GLY A 118 7.86 15.53 12.95
C GLY A 118 7.13 16.28 14.08
N ARG A 119 5.80 16.21 14.13
CA ARG A 119 4.94 16.75 15.21
C ARG A 119 3.61 16.00 15.22
N ALA A 120 3.00 15.89 16.39
CA ALA A 120 1.64 15.37 16.53
C ALA A 120 0.61 16.37 15.95
N GLY A 121 -0.50 15.87 15.41
CA GLY A 121 -1.60 16.72 14.92
C GLY A 121 -2.32 16.21 13.66
N ALA A 122 -1.71 15.25 12.95
CA ALA A 122 -2.37 14.51 11.88
C ALA A 122 -2.95 13.21 12.45
N ARG A 123 -4.25 13.00 12.32
CA ARG A 123 -4.94 11.82 12.85
C ARG A 123 -5.13 10.80 11.74
N LEU A 124 -4.61 9.59 11.95
CA LEU A 124 -4.82 8.48 11.04
C LEU A 124 -6.27 8.00 11.13
N LEU A 125 -6.89 7.78 9.97
CA LEU A 125 -8.16 7.10 9.83
C LEU A 125 -7.96 5.84 8.99
N ILE A 126 -8.59 4.74 9.42
CA ILE A 126 -8.62 3.49 8.67
C ILE A 126 -10.05 3.28 8.21
N GLY A 127 -10.23 3.10 6.90
CA GLY A 127 -11.54 2.81 6.32
C GLY A 127 -11.85 1.33 6.40
N THR A 128 -11.11 0.55 5.64
CA THR A 128 -11.28 -0.91 5.51
C THR A 128 -9.95 -1.63 5.63
N VAL A 129 -9.99 -2.82 6.23
CA VAL A 129 -8.87 -3.78 6.27
C VAL A 129 -9.41 -5.13 5.83
N MET A 130 -8.82 -5.68 4.77
CA MET A 130 -9.24 -6.96 4.20
C MET A 130 -8.03 -7.84 3.94
N VAL A 131 -8.14 -9.13 4.27
CA VAL A 131 -7.13 -10.14 3.97
C VAL A 131 -7.76 -11.19 3.09
N VAL A 132 -7.20 -11.40 1.89
CA VAL A 132 -7.74 -12.29 0.85
C VAL A 132 -6.76 -13.34 0.41
#